data_AF-A0A381SKU0-F1
#
_entry.id   AF-A0A381SKU0-F1
#
_cell.length_a   1.000
_cell.length_b   1.000
_cell.length_c   1.000
_cell.angle_alpha   90.00
_cell.angle_beta   90.00
_cell.angle_gamma   90.00
#
_symmetry.space_group_name_H-M   'P 1'
#
loop_
_entity.id
_entity.type
_entity.pdbx_description
1 polymer ?
#
loop_
_entity_poly.entity_id
_entity_poly.type
_entity_poly.pdbx_seq_one_letter_code
_entity_poly.pdbx_strand_id
1 'polypeptide(L)'
;MTPFALLLRASKSHQVPAFFQPEYVTIRRFLGFARDHHLRIDEIIYSLIQELNGVVSAEHGIGFMKKQFLPYNKTGSEITLMKAFTQTIDPDGILTPGRIF
;
A
#
# COMPACT_ATOMS: atom_id res chain seq x y z
N MET A 1 22.18 19.71 24.09
CA MET A 1 22.43 19.63 22.64
C MET A 1 21.98 18.25 22.16
N THR A 2 20.84 18.17 21.49
CA THR A 2 20.17 16.94 21.04
C THR A 2 19.98 16.97 19.51
N PRO A 3 19.82 15.82 18.83
CA PRO A 3 20.33 15.59 17.47
C PRO A 3 19.38 16.05 16.34
N PHE A 4 18.85 17.27 16.41
CA PHE A 4 17.98 17.83 15.34
C PHE A 4 18.72 18.79 14.40
N ALA A 5 19.92 19.26 14.77
CA ALA A 5 20.63 20.32 14.04
C ALA A 5 21.43 19.85 12.81
N LEU A 6 21.55 18.55 12.54
CA LEU A 6 22.43 18.04 11.49
C LEU A 6 21.75 17.78 10.14
N LEU A 7 20.41 17.72 10.06
CA LEU A 7 19.69 17.32 8.84
C LEU A 7 19.18 18.50 7.98
N LEU A 8 19.53 19.75 8.32
CA LEU A 8 19.08 20.93 7.57
C LEU A 8 20.20 21.67 6.82
N ARG A 9 21.36 21.02 6.61
CA ARG A 9 22.48 21.62 5.86
C ARG A 9 22.65 21.08 4.43
N ALA A 10 21.67 20.35 3.90
CA ALA A 10 21.68 19.93 2.50
C ALA A 10 20.43 20.46 1.78
N SER A 11 20.67 21.10 0.63
CA SER A 11 19.68 21.58 -0.35
C SER A 11 19.14 23.01 -0.17
N LYS A 12 20.01 24.00 -0.42
CA LYS A 12 19.60 25.29 -1.00
C LYS A 12 19.50 25.12 -2.52
N SER A 13 18.29 25.23 -3.10
CA SER A 13 18.02 25.87 -4.43
C SER A 13 16.69 25.51 -5.09
N HIS A 14 15.84 24.64 -4.52
CA HIS A 14 14.49 24.42 -5.05
C HIS A 14 13.45 24.88 -4.02
N GLN A 15 12.76 25.98 -4.34
CA GLN A 15 11.59 26.43 -3.58
C GLN A 15 10.51 25.36 -3.67
N VAL A 16 10.36 24.59 -2.60
CA VAL A 16 9.21 23.69 -2.44
C VAL A 16 7.96 24.58 -2.34
N PRO A 17 6.90 24.35 -3.16
CA PRO A 17 5.69 25.18 -3.16
C PRO A 17 5.14 25.36 -1.73
N ALA A 18 4.55 26.52 -1.41
CA ALA A 18 4.12 26.88 -0.06
C ALA A 18 3.20 25.84 0.64
N PHE A 19 2.54 24.97 -0.12
CA PHE A 19 1.80 23.80 0.38
C PHE A 19 2.65 22.78 1.15
N PHE A 20 3.97 22.76 0.92
CA PHE A 20 4.95 21.87 1.56
C PHE A 20 5.66 22.51 2.77
N GLN A 21 5.30 23.72 3.19
CA GLN A 21 5.85 24.37 4.38
C GLN A 21 4.92 24.11 5.57
N PRO A 22 5.22 23.16 6.49
CA PRO A 22 4.29 22.81 7.54
C PRO A 22 4.58 23.65 8.78
N GLU A 23 3.89 24.77 8.92
CA GLU A 23 3.56 25.21 10.28
C GLU A 23 2.46 24.26 10.80
N TYR A 24 2.88 23.30 11.63
CA TYR A 24 2.04 22.43 12.49
C TYR A 24 1.21 21.31 11.84
N VAL A 25 1.69 20.63 10.79
CA VAL A 25 1.14 19.29 10.49
C VAL A 25 1.74 18.29 11.48
N THR A 26 0.92 17.75 12.39
CA THR A 26 1.38 16.65 13.26
C THR A 26 1.75 15.44 12.41
N ILE A 27 2.74 14.64 12.85
CA ILE A 27 3.14 13.42 12.13
C ILE A 27 1.94 12.51 11.86
N ARG A 28 1.02 12.37 12.82
CA ARG A 28 -0.22 11.59 12.63
C ARG A 28 -1.10 12.13 11.52
N ARG A 29 -1.28 13.46 11.44
CA ARG A 29 -2.10 14.09 10.40
C ARG A 29 -1.46 13.93 9.02
N PHE A 30 -0.14 14.09 8.92
CA PHE A 30 0.58 13.87 7.67
C PHE A 30 0.47 12.42 7.19
N LEU A 31 0.71 11.45 8.08
CA LEU A 31 0.62 10.03 7.74
C LEU A 31 -0.80 9.60 7.36
N GLY A 32 -1.83 10.15 8.02
CA GLY A 32 -3.23 9.94 7.64
C GLY A 32 -3.50 10.47 6.23
N PHE A 33 -3.16 11.73 5.98
CA PHE A 33 -3.28 12.34 4.65
C PHE A 33 -2.57 11.52 3.58
N ALA A 34 -1.31 11.14 3.79
CA ALA A 34 -0.53 10.38 2.82
C ALA A 34 -1.15 9.00 2.55
N ARG A 35 -1.62 8.30 3.59
CA ARG A 35 -2.29 7.00 3.44
C ARG A 35 -3.59 7.13 2.64
N ASP A 36 -4.43 8.09 2.98
CA ASP A 36 -5.73 8.27 2.31
C ASP A 36 -5.55 8.60 0.82
N HIS A 37 -4.56 9.44 0.50
CA HIS A 37 -4.26 9.77 -0.90
C HIS A 37 -3.67 8.58 -1.65
N HIS A 38 -2.80 7.80 -1.00
CA HIS A 38 -2.26 6.59 -1.62
C HIS A 38 -3.37 5.58 -1.94
N LEU A 39 -4.29 5.34 -1.00
CA LEU A 39 -5.43 4.44 -1.22
C LEU A 39 -6.32 4.90 -2.38
N ARG A 40 -6.63 6.20 -2.47
CA ARG A 40 -7.42 6.74 -3.59
C ARG A 40 -6.72 6.57 -4.93
N ILE A 41 -5.40 6.76 -4.97
CA ILE A 41 -4.59 6.54 -6.18
C ILE A 41 -4.62 5.05 -6.56
N ASP A 42 -4.44 4.16 -5.58
CA ASP A 42 -4.48 2.72 -5.80
C ASP A 42 -5.85 2.27 -6.33
N GLU A 43 -6.96 2.77 -5.77
CA GLU A 43 -8.31 2.47 -6.26
C GLU A 43 -8.49 2.85 -7.73
N ILE A 44 -8.05 4.05 -8.13
CA ILE A 44 -8.11 4.52 -9.52
C ILE A 44 -7.27 3.59 -10.43
N ILE A 45 -6.03 3.30 -10.03
CA ILE A 45 -5.11 2.48 -10.83
C ILE A 45 -5.65 1.05 -10.97
N TYR A 46 -6.08 0.43 -9.88
CA TYR A 46 -6.56 -0.95 -9.91
C TYR A 46 -7.89 -1.10 -10.63
N SER A 47 -8.78 -0.11 -10.57
CA SER A 47 -9.98 -0.05 -11.43
C SER A 47 -9.62 -0.08 -12.91
N LEU A 48 -8.67 0.74 -13.34
CA LEU A 48 -8.21 0.75 -14.73
C LEU A 48 -7.56 -0.58 -15.14
N ILE A 49 -6.75 -1.17 -14.25
CA ILE A 49 -6.16 -2.49 -14.50
C ILE A 49 -7.26 -3.55 -14.70
N GLN A 50 -8.32 -3.53 -13.89
CA GLN A 50 -9.45 -4.44 -14.04
C GLN A 50 -10.14 -4.26 -15.40
N GLU A 51 -10.43 -3.02 -15.81
CA GLU A 51 -11.05 -2.72 -17.12
C GLU A 51 -10.21 -3.23 -18.29
N LEU A 52 -8.88 -3.19 -18.16
CA LEU A 52 -7.94 -3.66 -19.16
C LEU A 52 -7.63 -5.17 -19.07
N ASN A 53 -8.34 -5.92 -18.21
CA ASN A 53 -8.09 -7.34 -17.92
C ASN A 53 -6.64 -7.63 -17.46
N GLY A 54 -6.01 -6.66 -16.79
CA GLY A 54 -4.69 -6.80 -16.19
C GLY A 54 -4.72 -7.49 -14.82
N VAL A 55 -3.55 -7.57 -14.18
CA VAL A 55 -3.37 -8.24 -12.87
C VAL A 55 -2.82 -7.28 -11.82
N VAL A 56 -3.31 -7.38 -10.58
CA VAL A 56 -2.89 -6.54 -9.43
C VAL A 56 -1.41 -6.74 -9.06
N SER A 57 -0.90 -7.95 -9.34
CA SER A 57 0.51 -8.28 -9.19
C SER A 57 0.92 -9.29 -10.26
N ALA A 58 1.99 -8.97 -10.99
CA ALA A 58 2.64 -9.91 -11.90
C ALA A 58 3.61 -10.84 -11.13
N GLU A 59 4.59 -10.26 -10.41
CA GLU A 59 5.70 -11.03 -9.80
C GLU A 59 5.96 -10.73 -8.32
N HIS A 60 5.71 -9.50 -7.85
CA HIS A 60 6.10 -9.06 -6.50
C HIS A 60 5.16 -9.56 -5.38
N GLY A 61 4.06 -10.21 -5.75
CA GLY A 61 3.05 -10.72 -4.83
C GLY A 61 2.04 -9.67 -4.34
N ILE A 62 1.06 -10.15 -3.58
CA ILE A 62 -0.07 -9.36 -3.06
C ILE A 62 0.31 -8.70 -1.72
N GLY A 63 0.67 -9.51 -0.73
CA GLY A 63 1.01 -9.05 0.61
C GLY A 63 -0.06 -8.16 1.26
N PHE A 64 0.29 -7.46 2.33
CA PHE A 64 -0.66 -6.62 3.07
C PHE A 64 -1.19 -5.45 2.24
N MET A 65 -0.34 -4.83 1.43
CA MET A 65 -0.71 -3.60 0.71
C MET A 65 -1.75 -3.86 -0.37
N LYS A 66 -1.63 -4.97 -1.10
CA LYS A 66 -2.50 -5.25 -2.24
C LYS A 66 -3.64 -6.22 -1.93
N LYS A 67 -3.69 -6.80 -0.73
CA LYS A 67 -4.72 -7.79 -0.32
C LYS A 67 -6.14 -7.28 -0.58
N GLN A 68 -6.43 -6.03 -0.25
CA GLN A 68 -7.75 -5.42 -0.46
C GLN A 68 -8.14 -5.28 -1.94
N PHE A 69 -7.16 -5.22 -2.84
CA PHE A 69 -7.37 -5.08 -4.27
C PHE A 69 -7.42 -6.43 -5.00
N LEU A 70 -7.18 -7.56 -4.33
CA LEU A 70 -7.26 -8.90 -4.92
C LEU A 70 -8.57 -9.15 -5.73
N PRO A 71 -9.76 -8.70 -5.29
CA PRO A 71 -11.01 -8.89 -6.04
C PRO A 71 -11.07 -8.16 -7.39
N TYR A 72 -10.16 -7.21 -7.66
CA TYR A 72 -10.15 -6.48 -8.93
C TYR A 72 -9.78 -7.39 -10.12
N ASN A 73 -8.99 -8.44 -9.91
CA ASN A 73 -8.62 -9.38 -10.97
C ASN A 73 -8.87 -10.86 -10.62
N LYS A 74 -9.47 -11.15 -9.46
CA LYS A 74 -9.82 -12.50 -9.02
C LYS A 74 -11.30 -12.64 -8.70
N THR A 75 -11.89 -13.66 -9.27
CA THR A 75 -13.26 -14.07 -8.99
C THR A 75 -13.41 -14.64 -7.59
N GLY A 76 -14.64 -14.65 -7.06
CA GLY A 76 -14.93 -15.26 -5.75
C GLY A 76 -14.58 -16.76 -5.70
N SER A 77 -14.72 -17.49 -6.81
CA SER A 77 -14.34 -18.90 -6.91
C SER A 77 -12.82 -19.08 -6.87
N GLU A 78 -12.05 -18.26 -7.59
CA GLU A 78 -10.58 -18.27 -7.51
C GLU A 78 -10.10 -17.97 -6.08
N ILE A 79 -10.67 -16.95 -5.43
CA ILE A 79 -10.32 -16.60 -4.05
C ILE A 79 -10.65 -17.75 -3.08
N THR A 80 -11.80 -18.41 -3.28
CA THR A 80 -12.20 -19.58 -2.48
C THR A 80 -11.23 -20.75 -2.67
N LEU A 81 -10.83 -21.00 -3.92
CA LEU A 81 -9.83 -22.03 -4.24
C LEU A 81 -8.47 -21.73 -3.59
N MET A 82 -8.00 -20.48 -3.67
CA MET A 82 -6.75 -20.06 -3.03
C MET A 82 -6.79 -20.26 -1.51
N LYS A 83 -7.92 -19.96 -0.85
CA LYS A 83 -8.11 -20.22 0.59
C LYS A 83 -8.06 -21.71 0.91
N ALA A 84 -8.78 -22.54 0.15
CA ALA A 84 -8.80 -23.99 0.35
C ALA A 84 -7.40 -24.60 0.19
N PHE A 85 -6.65 -24.16 -0.84
CA PHE A 85 -5.28 -24.59 -1.07
C PHE A 85 -4.36 -24.19 0.09
N THR A 86 -4.46 -22.93 0.56
CA THR A 86 -3.69 -22.45 1.72
C THR A 86 -3.99 -23.29 2.96
N GLN A 87 -5.26 -23.56 3.25
CA GLN A 87 -5.66 -24.37 4.42
C GLN A 87 -5.17 -25.82 4.35
N THR A 88 -5.00 -26.36 3.13
CA THR A 88 -4.51 -27.74 2.93
C THR A 88 -3.01 -27.85 3.25
N ILE A 89 -2.25 -26.79 3.00
CA ILE A 89 -0.79 -26.77 3.15
C ILE A 89 -0.36 -26.17 4.49
N ASP A 90 -1.06 -25.15 4.96
CA ASP A 90 -0.75 -24.35 6.14
C ASP A 90 -1.99 -24.24 7.05
N PRO A 91 -2.48 -25.37 7.61
CA PRO A 91 -3.70 -25.39 8.40
C PRO A 91 -3.63 -24.53 9.68
N ASP A 92 -2.41 -24.35 10.20
CA ASP A 92 -2.13 -23.54 11.39
C ASP A 92 -1.77 -22.08 11.05
N GLY A 93 -1.67 -21.73 9.76
CA GLY A 93 -1.40 -20.36 9.29
C GLY A 93 -0.03 -19.81 9.66
N ILE A 94 0.99 -20.67 9.79
CA ILE A 94 2.34 -20.32 10.27
C ILE A 94 3.18 -19.71 9.15
N LEU A 95 2.98 -20.13 7.89
CA LEU A 95 3.88 -19.76 6.79
C LEU A 95 3.73 -18.28 6.39
N THR A 96 2.50 -17.79 6.25
CA THR A 96 2.23 -16.43 5.74
C THR A 96 1.06 -15.72 6.44
N PRO A 97 1.10 -15.58 7.77
CA PRO A 97 -0.03 -15.06 8.56
C PRO A 97 -0.49 -13.68 8.09
N GLY A 98 -1.77 -13.58 7.72
CA GLY A 98 -2.44 -12.33 7.36
C GLY A 98 -2.08 -11.74 5.99
N ARG A 99 -1.13 -12.32 5.24
CA ARG A 99 -0.59 -11.73 4.01
C ARG A 99 -1.61 -11.66 2.88
N ILE A 100 -2.46 -12.68 2.74
CA ILE A 100 -3.48 -12.77 1.69
C ILE A 100 -4.86 -13.09 2.27
N PHE A 101 -4.94 -14.01 3.23
CA PHE A 101 -6.17 -14.37 3.94
C PHE A 101 -6.09 -14.00 5.42
#